data_AF-A0A962IJX4-F1
#
_entry.id   AF-A0A962IJX4-F1
#
_cell.length_a   1.000
_cell.length_b   1.000
_cell.length_c   1.000
_cell.angle_alpha   90.00
_cell.angle_beta   90.00
_cell.angle_gamma   90.00
#
_symmetry.space_group_name_H-M   'P 1'
#
loop_
_entity.id
_entity.type
_entity.pdbx_description
1 polymer ?
#
loop_
_entity_poly.entity_id
_entity_poly.type
_entity_poly.pdbx_seq_one_letter_code
_entity_poly.pdbx_strand_id
1 'polypeptide(L)'
;MVEAAKRQIREIDPAELQQLQQTGVPIIDVREPAEYAAGHFPGAVNIPRGVLEFEVDGHPAVNCQRDPALGHRGQPVVVACRSGGRSALAAAALKQLGFVEPLSLRGGFQGWIQAGLPVEK
;
A
#
# COMPACT_ATOMS: atom_id res chain seq x y z
N MET A 1 -11.92 13.93 7.62
CA MET A 1 -11.04 13.72 6.45
C MET A 1 -10.76 12.24 6.20
N VAL A 2 -10.16 11.50 7.15
CA VAL A 2 -9.89 10.05 7.00
C VAL A 2 -11.15 9.22 6.72
N GLU A 3 -12.24 9.46 7.45
CA GLU A 3 -13.51 8.73 7.25
C GLU A 3 -14.14 8.96 5.87
N ALA A 4 -13.92 10.13 5.26
CA ALA A 4 -14.38 10.39 3.90
C ALA A 4 -13.54 9.61 2.88
N ALA A 5 -12.22 9.51 3.09
CA ALA A 5 -11.34 8.70 2.25
C ALA A 5 -11.71 7.21 2.35
N LYS A 6 -11.96 6.68 3.55
CA LYS A 6 -12.39 5.29 3.76
C LYS A 6 -13.68 4.91 3.02
N ARG A 7 -14.60 5.86 2.80
CA ARG A 7 -15.82 5.61 2.02
C ARG A 7 -15.58 5.48 0.51
N GLN A 8 -14.43 5.96 0.02
CA GLN A 8 -14.11 6.01 -1.40
C GLN A 8 -13.11 4.92 -1.82
N ILE A 9 -12.56 4.19 -0.85
CA ILE A 9 -11.54 3.16 -1.03
C ILE A 9 -12.01 1.85 -0.41
N ARG A 10 -11.43 0.74 -0.86
CA ARG A 10 -11.69 -0.58 -0.26
C ARG A 10 -10.67 -0.82 0.84
N GLU A 11 -11.16 -1.10 2.05
CA GLU A 11 -10.32 -1.58 3.13
C GLU A 11 -10.25 -3.11 3.09
N ILE A 12 -9.07 -3.65 3.32
CA ILE A 12 -8.81 -5.09 3.45
C ILE A 12 -8.29 -5.41 4.83
N ASP A 13 -8.45 -6.64 5.27
CA ASP A 13 -7.90 -7.13 6.54
C ASP A 13 -6.50 -7.77 6.36
N PRO A 14 -5.78 -8.08 7.47
CA PRO A 14 -4.46 -8.71 7.37
C PRO A 14 -4.45 -10.08 6.69
N ALA A 15 -5.51 -10.88 6.79
CA ALA A 15 -5.58 -12.20 6.18
C ALA A 15 -5.75 -12.09 4.65
N GLU A 16 -6.60 -11.17 4.20
CA GLU A 16 -6.76 -10.83 2.79
C GLU A 16 -5.47 -10.26 2.20
N LEU A 17 -4.75 -9.39 2.93
CA LEU A 17 -3.44 -8.92 2.50
C LEU A 17 -2.45 -10.07 2.29
N GLN A 18 -2.41 -11.04 3.21
CA GLN A 18 -1.54 -12.21 3.08
C GLN A 18 -1.85 -13.03 1.82
N GLN A 19 -3.13 -13.17 1.46
CA GLN A 19 -3.53 -13.84 0.22
C GLN A 19 -3.12 -13.05 -1.02
N LEU A 20 -3.30 -11.72 -1.01
CA LEU A 20 -2.90 -10.84 -2.11
C LEU A 20 -1.37 -10.80 -2.30
N GLN A 21 -0.58 -10.93 -1.23
CA GLN A 21 0.86 -11.10 -1.34
C GLN A 21 1.24 -12.35 -2.14
N GLN A 22 0.52 -13.46 -1.94
CA GLN A 22 0.79 -14.71 -2.65
C GLN A 22 0.44 -14.64 -4.14
N THR A 23 -0.46 -13.74 -4.53
CA THR A 23 -0.81 -13.50 -5.95
C THR A 23 0.09 -12.46 -6.63
N GLY A 24 1.08 -11.91 -5.90
CA GLY A 24 2.04 -10.94 -6.44
C GLY A 24 1.54 -9.50 -6.45
N VAL A 25 0.49 -9.18 -5.70
CA VAL A 25 -0.01 -7.80 -5.58
C VAL A 25 1.01 -6.96 -4.81
N PRO A 26 1.46 -5.81 -5.35
CA PRO A 26 2.44 -4.97 -4.69
C PRO A 26 1.87 -4.32 -3.42
N ILE A 27 2.71 -4.23 -2.38
CA ILE A 27 2.41 -3.51 -1.14
C ILE A 27 3.28 -2.27 -1.07
N ILE A 28 2.64 -1.11 -0.93
CA ILE A 28 3.27 0.17 -0.67
C ILE A 28 3.13 0.49 0.81
N ASP A 29 4.26 0.52 1.51
CA ASP A 29 4.35 0.99 2.88
C ASP A 29 4.61 2.50 2.90
N VAL A 30 3.61 3.27 3.34
CA VAL A 30 3.66 4.74 3.39
C VAL A 30 4.16 5.30 4.72
N ARG A 31 4.74 4.46 5.57
CA ARG A 31 5.42 4.89 6.80
C ARG A 31 6.75 5.57 6.49
N GLU A 32 7.31 6.22 7.50
CA GLU A 32 8.65 6.80 7.39
C GLU A 32 9.71 5.69 7.23
N PRO A 33 10.83 5.95 6.52
CA PRO A 33 11.86 4.93 6.26
C PRO A 33 12.41 4.28 7.53
N ALA A 34 12.52 5.02 8.64
CA ALA A 34 12.94 4.49 9.92
C ALA A 34 11.93 3.49 10.53
N GLU A 35 10.62 3.71 10.31
CA GLU A 35 9.58 2.76 10.75
C GLU A 35 9.62 1.48 9.90
N TYR A 36 9.89 1.59 8.60
CA TYR A 36 10.02 0.48 7.68
C TYR A 36 11.28 -0.36 7.96
N ALA A 37 12.42 0.28 8.19
CA ALA A 37 13.69 -0.38 8.51
C ALA A 37 13.65 -1.13 9.86
N ALA A 38 12.80 -0.71 10.79
CA ALA A 38 12.60 -1.43 12.06
C ALA A 38 11.83 -2.75 11.87
N GLY A 39 11.05 -2.84 10.79
CA GLY A 39 10.27 -4.02 10.41
C GLY A 39 9.16 -3.66 9.44
N HIS A 40 8.97 -4.47 8.40
CA HIS A 40 8.01 -4.24 7.33
C HIS A 40 7.36 -5.52 6.81
N PHE A 41 6.35 -5.35 5.95
CA PHE A 41 5.66 -6.47 5.31
C PHE A 41 6.60 -7.15 4.30
N PRO A 42 6.59 -8.49 4.19
CA PRO A 42 7.42 -9.18 3.23
C PRO A 42 7.23 -8.67 1.79
N GLY A 43 8.33 -8.33 1.12
CA GLY A 43 8.33 -7.83 -0.26
C GLY A 43 7.63 -6.47 -0.47
N ALA A 44 7.28 -5.73 0.61
CA ALA A 44 6.72 -4.39 0.47
C ALA A 44 7.78 -3.37 0.07
N VAL A 45 7.34 -2.33 -0.64
CA VAL A 45 8.18 -1.18 -0.99
C VAL A 45 7.85 0.01 -0.10
N ASN A 46 8.87 0.70 0.38
CA ASN A 46 8.65 1.91 1.18
C ASN A 46 8.56 3.13 0.27
N ILE A 47 7.38 3.77 0.26
CA ILE A 47 7.17 5.06 -0.40
C ILE A 47 6.45 5.96 0.62
N PRO A 48 7.18 6.81 1.36
CA PRO A 48 6.60 7.61 2.43
C PRO A 48 5.43 8.46 1.95
N ARG A 49 4.41 8.65 2.80
CA ARG A 49 3.19 9.38 2.41
C ARG A 49 3.49 10.75 1.78
N GLY A 50 4.49 11.49 2.28
CA GLY A 50 4.79 12.84 1.82
C GLY A 50 5.33 12.94 0.39
N VAL A 51 5.85 11.84 -0.16
CA VAL A 51 6.44 11.78 -1.51
C VAL A 51 5.66 10.86 -2.45
N LEU A 52 4.61 10.19 -1.94
CA LEU A 52 3.85 9.19 -2.68
C LEU A 52 3.38 9.67 -4.05
N GLU A 53 2.74 10.85 -4.12
CA GLU A 53 2.22 11.39 -5.37
C GLU A 53 3.30 11.69 -6.42
N PHE A 54 4.55 11.88 -5.99
CA PHE A 54 5.68 12.18 -6.87
C PHE A 54 6.45 10.92 -7.25
N GLU A 55 6.59 9.96 -6.33
CA GLU A 55 7.42 8.78 -6.52
C GLU A 55 6.65 7.58 -7.08
N VAL A 56 5.34 7.49 -6.85
CA VAL A 56 4.55 6.31 -7.23
C VAL A 56 4.60 6.03 -8.73
N ASP A 57 4.63 7.08 -9.56
CA ASP A 57 4.73 6.95 -11.01
C ASP A 57 6.15 6.59 -11.49
N GLY A 58 7.18 6.87 -10.69
CA GLY A 58 8.57 6.53 -11.02
C GLY A 58 9.01 5.17 -10.48
N HIS A 59 8.29 4.63 -9.49
CA HIS A 59 8.75 3.48 -8.74
C HIS A 59 8.54 2.16 -9.53
N PRO A 60 9.58 1.33 -9.74
CA PRO A 60 9.50 0.14 -10.58
C PRO A 60 8.49 -0.91 -10.10
N ALA A 61 8.18 -0.93 -8.81
CA ALA A 61 7.17 -1.81 -8.22
C ALA A 61 5.71 -1.39 -8.52
N VAL A 62 5.50 -0.16 -9.00
CA VAL A 62 4.17 0.41 -9.25
C VAL A 62 4.02 0.87 -10.70
N ASN A 63 5.10 1.28 -11.33
CA ASN A 63 5.19 1.54 -12.75
C ASN A 63 6.15 0.53 -13.38
N CYS A 64 5.62 -0.49 -14.04
CA CYS A 64 6.43 -1.37 -14.89
C CYS A 64 6.86 -0.56 -16.12
N GLN A 65 7.99 0.16 -16.01
CA GLN A 65 8.58 0.93 -17.11
C GLN A 65 8.93 0.10 -18.36
N ARG A 66 8.82 -1.24 -18.28
CA ARG A 66 9.10 -2.15 -19.39
C ARG A 66 7.97 -2.27 -20.41
N ASP A 67 6.72 -1.99 -20.05
CA ASP A 67 5.60 -2.08 -20.98
C ASP A 67 4.49 -1.05 -20.64
N PRO A 68 4.35 0.03 -21.44
CA PRO A 68 3.32 1.06 -21.24
C PRO A 68 1.88 0.52 -21.33
N ALA A 69 1.66 -0.64 -21.98
CA ALA A 69 0.35 -1.29 -22.04
C ALA A 69 0.03 -2.13 -20.78
N LEU A 70 1.03 -2.44 -19.97
CA LEU A 70 0.93 -3.13 -18.67
C LEU A 70 1.10 -2.18 -17.48
N GLY A 71 0.77 -0.90 -17.65
CA GLY A 71 0.77 0.05 -16.52
C GLY A 71 -0.08 -0.51 -15.38
N HIS A 72 0.56 -0.86 -14.25
CA HIS A 72 -0.11 -1.46 -13.08
C HIS A 72 -1.17 -0.56 -12.45
N ARG A 73 -1.45 0.63 -13.00
CA ARG A 73 -2.68 1.37 -12.70
C ARG A 73 -3.93 0.51 -12.89
N GLY A 74 -3.92 -0.49 -13.78
CA GLY A 74 -5.00 -1.47 -13.97
C GLY A 74 -5.03 -2.63 -12.97
N GLN A 75 -4.00 -2.80 -12.14
CA GLN A 75 -3.91 -3.87 -11.15
C GLN A 75 -4.16 -3.33 -9.75
N PRO A 76 -4.69 -4.16 -8.83
CA PRO A 76 -4.84 -3.76 -7.44
C PRO A 76 -3.47 -3.47 -6.84
N VAL A 77 -3.42 -2.48 -5.94
CA VAL A 77 -2.23 -2.14 -5.16
C VAL A 77 -2.65 -1.99 -3.71
N VAL A 78 -1.90 -2.58 -2.78
CA VAL A 78 -2.18 -2.43 -1.36
C VAL A 78 -1.33 -1.33 -0.79
N VAL A 79 -1.95 -0.44 -0.01
CA VAL A 79 -1.28 0.61 0.73
C VAL A 79 -1.44 0.35 2.22
N ALA A 80 -0.33 0.37 2.93
CA ALA A 80 -0.30 0.13 4.37
C ALA A 80 0.46 1.25 5.08
N CYS A 81 0.07 1.53 6.32
CA CYS A 81 0.79 2.42 7.21
C CYS A 81 0.83 1.82 8.61
N ARG A 82 1.24 2.59 9.64
CA ARG A 82 1.29 2.07 11.02
C ARG A 82 -0.06 1.57 11.55
N SER A 83 -1.14 2.32 11.36
CA SER A 83 -2.45 2.08 12.02
C SER A 83 -3.68 2.15 11.09
N GLY A 84 -3.49 2.38 9.78
CA GLY A 84 -4.56 2.46 8.79
C GLY A 84 -5.01 3.89 8.38
N GLY A 85 -4.67 4.92 9.17
CA GLY A 85 -5.10 6.30 8.88
C GLY A 85 -4.39 6.94 7.68
N ARG A 86 -3.05 6.89 7.64
CA ARG A 86 -2.24 7.44 6.54
C ARG A 86 -2.47 6.69 5.24
N SER A 87 -2.63 5.37 5.32
CA SER A 87 -2.88 4.50 4.16
C SER A 87 -4.25 4.75 3.52
N ALA A 88 -5.29 5.04 4.30
CA ALA A 88 -6.59 5.39 3.73
C ALA A 88 -6.53 6.69 2.89
N LEU A 89 -5.79 7.71 3.37
CA LEU A 89 -5.57 8.94 2.63
C LEU A 89 -4.68 8.73 1.40
N ALA A 90 -3.66 7.88 1.52
CA ALA A 90 -2.80 7.49 0.40
C ALA A 90 -3.58 6.76 -0.69
N ALA A 91 -4.38 5.75 -0.33
CA ALA A 91 -5.22 5.01 -1.27
C ALA A 91 -6.21 5.93 -2.00
N ALA A 92 -6.80 6.91 -1.30
CA ALA A 92 -7.68 7.89 -1.94
C ALA A 92 -6.92 8.80 -2.93
N ALA A 93 -5.70 9.22 -2.58
CA ALA A 93 -4.84 9.98 -3.50
C ALA A 93 -4.44 9.15 -4.73
N LEU A 94 -4.06 7.88 -4.57
CA LEU A 94 -3.77 6.98 -5.69
C LEU A 94 -4.99 6.82 -6.62
N LYS A 95 -6.19 6.72 -6.05
CA LYS A 95 -7.42 6.66 -6.86
C LYS A 95 -7.61 7.92 -7.71
N GLN A 96 -7.29 9.09 -7.17
CA GLN A 96 -7.32 10.36 -7.91
C GLN A 96 -6.24 10.43 -9.00
N LEU A 97 -5.10 9.76 -8.80
CA LEU A 97 -4.03 9.60 -9.78
C LEU A 97 -4.34 8.52 -10.85
N GLY A 98 -5.53 7.91 -10.82
CA GLY A 98 -5.98 6.96 -11.85
C GLY A 98 -5.60 5.50 -11.58
N PHE A 99 -5.20 5.14 -10.35
CA PHE A 99 -5.14 3.74 -9.94
C PHE A 99 -6.56 3.17 -9.86
N VAL A 100 -6.79 2.03 -10.52
CA VAL A 100 -8.11 1.41 -10.64
C VAL A 100 -8.59 0.87 -9.28
N GLU A 101 -7.71 0.19 -8.53
CA GLU A 101 -8.07 -0.45 -7.27
C GLU A 101 -7.01 -0.31 -6.18
N PRO A 102 -6.81 0.90 -5.60
CA PRO A 102 -5.99 1.06 -4.41
C PRO A 102 -6.74 0.55 -3.17
N LEU A 103 -6.14 -0.42 -2.49
CA LEU A 103 -6.63 -1.06 -1.27
C LEU A 103 -5.91 -0.48 -0.06
N SER A 104 -6.61 -0.25 1.05
CA SER A 104 -5.97 0.15 2.32
C SER A 104 -6.04 -0.97 3.34
N LEU A 105 -4.90 -1.29 3.98
CA LEU A 105 -4.89 -2.23 5.08
C LEU A 105 -5.55 -1.63 6.33
N ARG A 106 -6.64 -2.24 6.80
CA ARG A 106 -7.29 -1.91 8.06
C ARG A 106 -6.38 -2.28 9.24
N GLY A 107 -6.26 -1.38 10.21
CA GLY A 107 -5.38 -1.58 11.37
C GLY A 107 -3.89 -1.44 11.06
N GLY A 108 -3.51 -1.32 9.78
CA GLY A 108 -2.13 -1.11 9.35
C GLY A 108 -1.16 -2.21 9.81
N PHE A 109 0.11 -1.86 9.90
CA PHE A 109 1.19 -2.72 10.35
C PHE A 109 1.00 -3.21 11.80
N GLN A 110 0.34 -2.43 12.66
CA GLN A 110 -0.01 -2.88 14.01
C GLN A 110 -0.98 -4.07 13.97
N GLY A 111 -2.04 -4.00 13.15
CA GLY A 111 -2.97 -5.11 12.96
C GLY A 111 -2.28 -6.35 12.38
N TRP A 112 -1.33 -6.16 11.47
CA TRP A 112 -0.51 -7.23 10.91
C TRP A 112 0.35 -7.95 11.97
N ILE A 113 1.05 -7.19 12.82
CA ILE A 113 1.83 -7.76 13.92
C ILE A 113 0.93 -8.48 14.93
N GLN A 114 -0.22 -7.88 15.28
CA GLN A 114 -1.17 -8.49 16.20
C GLN A 114 -1.75 -9.81 15.67
N ALA A 115 -1.89 -9.94 14.36
CA ALA A 115 -2.28 -11.18 13.70
C ALA A 115 -1.17 -12.25 13.68
N GLY A 116 0.04 -11.95 14.17
CA GLY A 116 1.17 -12.89 14.21
C GLY A 116 1.74 -13.22 12.84
N LEU A 117 1.55 -12.34 11.86
CA LEU A 117 1.96 -12.53 10.47
C LEU A 117 3.46 -12.20 10.27
N PRO A 118 4.10 -12.79 9.23
CA PRO A 118 5.55 -12.64 9.03
C PRO A 118 5.96 -11.20 8.73
N VAL A 119 7.15 -10.81 9.19
CA VAL A 119 7.74 -9.48 8.96
C VAL A 119 9.19 -9.61 8.51
N GLU A 120 9.64 -8.67 7.67
CA GLU A 120 11.02 -8.55 7.17
C GLU A 120 11.70 -7.30 7.74
N LYS A 121 13.03 -7.22 7.62
CA LYS A 121 13.87 -6.10 8.09
C LYS A 121 14.92 -5.77 7.04
#